data_AF-X0XVP2-F1
#
_entry.id   AF-X0XVP2-F1
#
_cell.length_a   1.000
_cell.length_b   1.000
_cell.length_c   1.000
_cell.angle_alpha   90.00
_cell.angle_beta   90.00
_cell.angle_gamma   90.00
#
_symmetry.space_group_name_H-M   'P 1'
#
loop_
_entity.id
_entity.type
_entity.pdbx_description
1 polymer ?
#
loop_
_entity_poly.entity_id
_entity_poly.type
_entity_poly.pdbx_seq_one_letter_code
_entity_poly.pdbx_strand_id
1 'polypeptide(L)'
;LGLIILIIGFAYELLVISDKASINFTLSGIKFFFSIIIGLFIWVINNFSVVFPEIILINRILIVLCVFMIITVVFDLLPLREMAYYYVKFVDKEKVAINIGRAQIIDLGKKRSQIIHYINLLIAILQFSAGGVILIIVFMLVNQSVAIQDIIFNLGAIVSNIPSLAGSTLLTIILFIFGVTLLICGMLSWYRNKEIKSLGI
;
A
#
# COMPACT_ATOMS: atom_id res chain seq x y z
N LEU A 1 8.87 -23.81 16.54
CA LEU A 1 10.10 -23.11 16.09
C LEU A 1 10.52 -23.53 14.68
N GLY A 2 10.74 -24.82 14.39
CA GLY A 2 11.17 -25.28 13.06
C GLY A 2 10.23 -24.87 11.90
N LEU A 3 8.91 -24.91 12.11
CA LEU A 3 7.91 -24.49 11.12
C LEU A 3 7.98 -22.98 10.80
N ILE A 4 8.28 -22.17 11.82
CA ILE A 4 8.45 -20.71 11.66
C ILE A 4 9.72 -20.41 10.88
N ILE A 5 10.83 -21.11 11.19
CA ILE A 5 12.10 -20.98 10.46
C ILE A 5 11.93 -21.42 9.00
N LEU A 6 11.16 -22.47 8.75
CA LEU A 6 10.87 -22.96 7.40
C LEU A 6 10.06 -21.95 6.59
N ILE A 7 9.01 -21.35 7.18
CA ILE A 7 8.22 -20.30 6.53
C ILE A 7 9.10 -19.08 6.22
N ILE A 8 9.96 -18.66 7.16
CA ILE A 8 10.88 -17.54 6.95
C ILE A 8 11.90 -17.86 5.86
N GLY A 9 12.50 -19.05 5.88
CA GLY A 9 13.49 -19.49 4.90
C GLY A 9 12.89 -19.61 3.49
N PHE A 10 11.68 -20.16 3.38
CA PHE A 10 10.96 -20.27 2.12
C PHE A 10 10.52 -18.91 1.58
N ALA A 11 10.04 -18.01 2.45
CA ALA A 11 9.72 -16.64 2.06
C ALA A 11 10.96 -15.86 1.61
N TYR A 12 12.11 -16.09 2.27
CA TYR A 12 13.39 -15.49 1.89
C TYR A 12 13.87 -15.99 0.52
N GLU A 13 13.86 -17.29 0.28
CA GLU A 13 14.18 -17.89 -1.04
C GLU A 13 13.24 -17.35 -2.14
N LEU A 14 11.93 -17.30 -1.89
CA LEU A 14 10.97 -16.74 -2.84
C LEU A 14 11.20 -15.25 -3.13
N LEU A 15 11.64 -14.48 -2.13
CA LEU A 15 12.00 -13.07 -2.29
C LEU A 15 13.33 -12.91 -3.04
N VAL A 16 14.28 -13.82 -2.88
CA VAL A 16 15.57 -13.83 -3.61
C VAL A 16 15.36 -14.21 -5.07
N ILE A 17 14.45 -15.14 -5.35
CA ILE A 17 14.14 -15.61 -6.71
C ILE A 17 13.24 -14.61 -7.46
N SER A 18 12.38 -13.87 -6.77
CA SER A 18 11.53 -12.87 -7.42
C SER A 18 12.32 -11.65 -7.89
N ASP A 19 12.20 -11.34 -9.18
CA ASP A 19 12.69 -10.09 -9.73
C ASP A 19 12.15 -8.88 -8.96
N LYS A 20 12.96 -7.84 -8.79
CA LYS A 20 12.57 -6.58 -8.11
C LYS A 20 11.26 -5.99 -8.67
N ALA A 21 10.97 -6.21 -9.97
CA ALA A 21 9.71 -5.81 -10.60
C ALA A 21 8.51 -6.67 -10.16
N SER A 22 8.70 -7.98 -10.02
CA SER A 22 7.70 -8.94 -9.51
C SER A 22 7.28 -8.59 -8.08
N ILE A 23 8.24 -8.25 -7.21
CA ILE A 23 7.98 -7.86 -5.81
C ILE A 23 7.15 -6.58 -5.75
N ASN A 24 7.48 -5.57 -6.56
CA ASN A 24 6.72 -4.31 -6.58
C ASN A 24 5.30 -4.54 -7.12
N PHE A 25 5.16 -5.36 -8.16
CA PHE A 25 3.87 -5.68 -8.74
C PHE A 25 2.96 -6.43 -7.74
N THR A 26 3.51 -7.44 -7.05
CA THR A 26 2.76 -8.22 -6.06
C THR A 26 2.34 -7.36 -4.86
N LEU A 27 3.24 -6.55 -4.30
CA LEU A 27 2.91 -5.65 -3.19
C LEU A 27 1.90 -4.56 -3.58
N SER A 28 2.00 -4.02 -4.80
CA SER A 28 1.02 -3.07 -5.32
C SER A 28 -0.35 -3.72 -5.51
N GLY A 29 -0.38 -4.96 -6.01
CA GLY A 29 -1.59 -5.78 -6.11
C GLY A 29 -2.25 -6.05 -4.75
N ILE A 30 -1.45 -6.41 -3.73
CA ILE A 30 -1.95 -6.61 -2.37
C ILE A 30 -2.54 -5.32 -1.79
N LYS A 31 -1.86 -4.17 -1.97
CA LYS A 31 -2.37 -2.86 -1.53
C LYS A 31 -3.68 -2.50 -2.21
N PHE A 32 -3.78 -2.72 -3.52
CA PHE A 32 -5.00 -2.46 -4.28
C PHE A 32 -6.16 -3.34 -3.82
N PHE A 33 -5.92 -4.65 -3.66
CA PHE A 33 -6.90 -5.61 -3.18
C PHE A 33 -7.45 -5.24 -1.80
N PHE A 34 -6.58 -4.94 -0.84
CA PHE A 34 -7.03 -4.53 0.49
C PHE A 34 -7.72 -3.17 0.51
N SER A 35 -7.33 -2.23 -0.36
CA SER A 35 -8.03 -0.95 -0.49
C SER A 35 -9.49 -1.14 -0.97
N ILE A 36 -9.72 -2.07 -1.91
CA ILE A 36 -11.09 -2.44 -2.34
C ILE A 36 -11.87 -3.07 -1.19
N ILE A 37 -11.27 -4.03 -0.49
CA ILE A 37 -11.93 -4.71 0.64
C ILE A 37 -12.33 -3.70 1.73
N ILE A 38 -11.41 -2.81 2.10
CA ILE A 38 -11.68 -1.77 3.10
C ILE A 38 -12.79 -0.83 2.60
N GLY A 39 -12.76 -0.44 1.33
CA GLY A 39 -13.83 0.36 0.72
C GLY A 39 -15.20 -0.30 0.81
N LEU A 40 -15.29 -1.61 0.54
CA LEU A 40 -16.51 -2.39 0.71
C LEU A 40 -16.95 -2.45 2.19
N PHE A 41 -16.02 -2.63 3.12
CA PHE A 41 -16.32 -2.62 4.56
C PHE A 41 -16.87 -1.27 5.02
N ILE A 42 -16.27 -0.16 4.60
CA ILE A 42 -16.75 1.19 4.90
C ILE A 42 -18.16 1.39 4.35
N TRP A 43 -18.41 0.95 3.11
CA TRP A 43 -19.73 1.03 2.51
C TRP A 43 -20.77 0.22 3.30
N VAL A 44 -20.43 -1.00 3.74
CA VAL A 44 -21.32 -1.82 4.57
C VAL A 44 -21.62 -1.13 5.89
N ILE A 45 -20.60 -0.66 6.61
CA ILE A 45 -20.78 0.00 7.91
C ILE A 45 -21.66 1.25 7.76
N ASN A 46 -21.43 2.05 6.73
CA ASN A 46 -22.15 3.31 6.54
C ASN A 46 -23.63 3.14 6.18
N ASN A 47 -24.01 2.02 5.54
CA ASN A 47 -25.39 1.77 5.10
C ASN A 47 -26.19 0.85 6.03
N PHE A 48 -25.53 -0.07 6.75
CA PHE A 48 -26.21 -1.16 7.48
C PHE A 48 -25.92 -1.19 8.99
N SER A 49 -25.11 -0.28 9.52
CA SER A 49 -24.80 -0.22 10.96
C SER A 49 -25.43 1.02 11.61
N VAL A 50 -25.85 0.88 12.87
CA VAL A 50 -26.17 2.03 13.73
C VAL A 50 -24.84 2.60 14.22
N VAL A 51 -24.42 3.71 13.61
CA VAL A 51 -23.05 4.21 13.74
C VAL A 51 -22.94 5.22 14.89
N PHE A 52 -22.11 4.94 15.89
CA PHE A 52 -21.69 5.93 16.89
C PHE A 52 -20.82 7.04 16.25
N PRO A 53 -20.81 8.26 16.81
CA PRO A 53 -20.01 9.38 16.27
C PRO A 53 -18.52 9.05 16.08
N GLU A 54 -17.95 8.22 16.95
CA GLU A 54 -16.54 7.81 16.89
C GLU A 54 -16.22 6.97 15.66
N ILE A 55 -17.13 6.06 15.26
CA ILE A 55 -16.97 5.23 14.06
C ILE A 55 -17.13 6.08 12.79
N ILE A 56 -17.98 7.11 12.82
CA ILE A 56 -18.10 8.06 11.70
C ILE A 56 -16.76 8.76 11.43
N LEU A 57 -16.06 9.18 12.49
CA LEU A 57 -14.75 9.82 12.38
C LEU A 57 -13.69 8.86 11.82
N ILE A 58 -13.64 7.62 12.32
CA ILE A 58 -12.71 6.59 11.82
C ILE A 58 -13.00 6.25 10.36
N ASN A 59 -14.27 6.10 9.97
CA ASN A 59 -14.65 5.84 8.58
C ASN A 59 -14.19 6.97 7.65
N ARG A 60 -14.32 8.25 8.07
CA ARG A 60 -13.83 9.39 7.28
C ARG A 60 -12.32 9.34 7.09
N ILE A 61 -11.55 9.03 8.14
CA ILE A 61 -10.10 8.89 8.07
C ILE A 61 -9.72 7.74 7.13
N LEU A 62 -10.41 6.58 7.23
CA LEU A 62 -10.17 5.43 6.37
C LEU A 62 -10.49 5.71 4.90
N ILE A 63 -11.54 6.47 4.58
CA ILE A 63 -11.85 6.87 3.19
C ILE A 63 -10.70 7.69 2.60
N VAL A 64 -10.22 8.71 3.33
CA VAL A 64 -9.11 9.57 2.88
C VAL A 64 -7.85 8.73 2.64
N LEU A 65 -7.55 7.81 3.56
CA LEU A 65 -6.43 6.88 3.42
C LEU A 65 -6.59 5.95 2.21
N CYS A 66 -7.78 5.37 1.98
CA CYS A 66 -8.04 4.50 0.82
C CYS A 66 -7.81 5.21 -0.51
N VAL A 67 -8.32 6.45 -0.66
CA VAL A 67 -8.12 7.25 -1.87
C VAL A 67 -6.64 7.56 -2.08
N PHE A 68 -5.94 7.98 -1.02
CA PHE A 68 -4.51 8.22 -1.06
C PHE A 68 -3.74 6.95 -1.48
N MET A 69 -4.14 5.79 -0.97
CA MET A 69 -3.48 4.53 -1.28
C MET A 69 -3.64 4.11 -2.73
N ILE A 70 -4.81 4.33 -3.34
CA ILE A 70 -5.01 4.08 -4.78
C ILE A 70 -4.06 4.92 -5.63
N ILE A 71 -3.81 6.18 -5.24
CA ILE A 71 -2.85 7.06 -5.94
C ILE A 71 -1.44 6.48 -5.82
N THR A 72 -1.02 6.05 -4.63
CA THR A 72 0.34 5.48 -4.45
C THR A 72 0.54 4.15 -5.18
N VAL A 73 -0.50 3.32 -5.35
CA VAL A 73 -0.48 2.10 -6.17
C VAL A 73 -0.05 2.39 -7.61
N VAL A 74 -0.53 3.50 -8.19
CA VAL A 74 -0.15 3.91 -9.56
C VAL A 74 1.34 4.24 -9.62
N PHE A 75 1.87 4.98 -8.64
CA PHE A 75 3.29 5.32 -8.57
C PHE A 75 4.20 4.12 -8.27
N ASP A 76 3.68 3.10 -7.59
CA ASP A 76 4.41 1.86 -7.32
C ASP A 76 4.46 0.93 -8.54
N LEU A 77 3.41 0.92 -9.38
CA LEU A 77 3.36 0.16 -10.64
C LEU A 77 4.18 0.82 -11.74
N LEU A 78 4.12 2.15 -11.84
CA LEU A 78 4.84 2.93 -12.84
C LEU A 78 5.81 3.87 -12.12
N PRO A 79 7.03 3.41 -11.79
CA PRO A 79 7.99 4.25 -11.09
C PRO A 79 8.26 5.51 -11.93
N LEU A 80 8.34 6.65 -11.25
CA LEU A 80 8.59 7.97 -11.87
C LEU A 80 9.83 7.98 -12.79
N ARG A 81 10.80 7.11 -12.51
CA ARG A 81 11.98 6.89 -13.34
C ARG A 81 11.63 6.33 -14.72
N GLU A 82 10.76 5.34 -14.80
CA GLU A 82 10.32 4.76 -16.08
C GLU A 82 9.48 5.76 -16.88
N MET A 83 8.61 6.53 -16.21
CA MET A 83 7.89 7.63 -16.86
C MET A 83 8.86 8.68 -17.42
N ALA A 84 9.86 9.08 -16.63
CA ALA A 84 10.88 10.04 -17.07
C ALA A 84 11.72 9.50 -18.24
N TYR A 85 12.08 8.21 -18.23
CA TYR A 85 12.78 7.58 -19.35
C TYR A 85 11.92 7.48 -20.60
N TYR A 86 10.65 7.12 -20.47
CA TYR A 86 9.71 7.09 -21.58
C TYR A 86 9.57 8.47 -22.22
N TYR A 87 9.46 9.52 -21.40
CA TYR A 87 9.36 10.90 -21.87
C TYR A 87 10.63 11.37 -22.58
N VAL A 88 11.81 11.09 -22.01
CA VAL A 88 13.10 11.44 -22.64
C VAL A 88 13.30 10.69 -23.95
N LYS A 89 12.92 9.41 -24.03
CA LYS A 89 12.97 8.61 -25.26
C LYS A 89 12.08 9.18 -26.37
N PHE A 90 10.93 9.76 -26.01
CA PHE A 90 9.98 10.33 -26.97
C PHE A 90 10.38 11.73 -27.44
N VAL A 91 10.95 12.56 -26.56
CA VAL A 91 11.21 13.98 -26.81
C VAL A 91 12.65 14.26 -27.26
N ASP A 92 13.66 13.64 -26.63
CA ASP A 92 15.09 13.87 -26.89
C ASP A 92 15.74 12.56 -27.39
N LYS A 93 15.52 12.19 -28.67
CA LYS A 93 16.17 11.01 -29.28
C LYS A 93 17.71 11.09 -29.25
N GLU A 94 18.27 12.28 -29.10
CA GLU A 94 19.72 12.56 -29.12
C GLU A 94 20.42 12.35 -27.77
N LYS A 95 19.70 12.22 -26.64
CA LYS A 95 20.28 12.02 -25.29
C LYS A 95 20.40 10.55 -24.86
N VAL A 96 20.27 9.60 -25.77
CA VAL A 96 20.47 8.18 -25.48
C VAL A 96 21.97 7.92 -25.34
N ALA A 97 22.47 7.99 -24.11
CA ALA A 97 23.90 8.06 -23.84
C ALA A 97 24.67 6.81 -24.28
N ILE A 98 24.11 5.59 -24.14
CA ILE A 98 24.79 4.36 -24.59
C ILE A 98 23.75 3.27 -24.93
N ASN A 99 23.79 2.73 -26.15
CA ASN A 99 23.12 1.48 -26.52
C ASN A 99 24.07 0.30 -26.26
N ILE A 100 23.72 -0.61 -25.35
CA ILE A 100 24.37 -1.92 -25.20
C ILE A 100 23.35 -2.96 -25.66
N GLY A 101 23.37 -3.32 -26.94
CA GLY A 101 22.40 -4.25 -27.53
C GLY A 101 20.96 -3.72 -27.48
N ARG A 102 20.02 -4.51 -26.93
CA ARG A 102 18.60 -4.10 -26.72
C ARG A 102 18.39 -3.19 -25.50
N ALA A 103 19.40 -3.02 -24.64
CA ALA A 103 19.31 -2.18 -23.44
C ALA A 103 19.85 -0.77 -23.72
N GLN A 104 19.04 0.26 -23.44
CA GLN A 104 19.44 1.66 -23.58
C GLN A 104 19.67 2.26 -22.20
N ILE A 105 20.87 2.74 -21.92
CA ILE A 105 21.18 3.47 -20.69
C ILE A 105 21.00 4.96 -20.98
N ILE A 106 19.92 5.53 -20.45
CA ILE A 106 19.63 6.96 -20.56
C ILE A 106 20.19 7.64 -19.31
N ASP A 107 21.10 8.59 -19.49
CA ASP A 107 21.61 9.41 -18.41
C ASP A 107 20.58 10.51 -18.08
N LEU A 108 19.90 10.36 -16.94
CA LEU A 108 19.02 11.38 -16.39
C LEU A 108 19.90 12.43 -15.72
N GLY A 109 20.11 13.57 -16.40
CA GLY A 109 20.92 14.66 -15.84
C GLY A 109 20.60 14.97 -14.36
N LYS A 110 21.64 15.20 -13.55
CA LYS A 110 21.61 15.26 -12.07
C LYS A 110 20.39 15.94 -11.46
N LYS A 111 19.97 17.10 -11.99
CA LYS A 111 18.79 17.85 -11.47
C LYS A 111 17.48 17.05 -11.55
N ARG A 112 17.24 16.31 -12.65
CA ARG A 112 15.98 15.56 -12.85
C ARG A 112 15.91 14.32 -11.96
N SER A 113 17.03 13.64 -11.75
CA SER A 113 17.07 12.50 -10.85
C SER A 113 16.93 12.89 -9.38
N GLN A 114 17.51 14.01 -8.97
CA GLN A 114 17.29 14.56 -7.62
C GLN A 114 15.80 14.81 -7.34
N ILE A 115 15.05 15.35 -8.32
CA ILE A 115 13.60 15.54 -8.19
C ILE A 115 12.89 14.20 -8.00
N ILE A 116 13.24 13.18 -8.79
CA ILE A 116 12.68 11.83 -8.65
C ILE A 116 12.98 11.23 -7.27
N HIS A 117 14.19 11.44 -6.76
CA HIS A 117 14.59 10.98 -5.42
C HIS A 117 13.74 11.62 -4.31
N TYR A 118 13.51 12.93 -4.37
CA TYR A 118 12.69 13.63 -3.38
C TYR A 118 11.22 13.20 -3.43
N ILE A 119 10.65 13.02 -4.62
CA ILE A 119 9.26 12.57 -4.76
C ILE A 119 9.10 11.14 -4.21
N ASN A 120 10.04 10.23 -4.53
CA ASN A 120 10.01 8.87 -3.98
C ASN A 120 10.18 8.84 -2.45
N LEU A 121 11.02 9.71 -1.90
CA LEU A 121 11.16 9.85 -0.44
C LEU A 121 9.85 10.30 0.20
N LEU A 122 9.18 11.29 -0.40
CA LEU A 122 7.92 11.82 0.07
C LEU A 122 6.83 10.73 0.06
N ILE A 123 6.76 9.93 -1.02
CA ILE A 123 5.85 8.78 -1.10
C ILE A 123 6.15 7.77 0.02
N ALA A 124 7.42 7.45 0.27
CA ALA A 124 7.82 6.52 1.33
C ALA A 124 7.38 7.01 2.71
N ILE A 125 7.62 8.29 3.04
CA ILE A 125 7.20 8.90 4.32
C ILE A 125 5.68 8.84 4.46
N LEU A 126 4.94 9.15 3.40
CA LEU A 126 3.48 9.08 3.43
C LEU A 126 2.99 7.64 3.64
N GLN A 127 3.57 6.65 2.97
CA GLN A 127 3.22 5.23 3.17
C GLN A 127 3.49 4.77 4.61
N PHE A 128 4.61 5.19 5.21
CA PHE A 128 4.90 4.92 6.62
C PHE A 128 3.88 5.57 7.56
N SER A 129 3.55 6.84 7.32
CA SER A 129 2.57 7.55 8.14
C SER A 129 1.18 6.93 8.05
N ALA A 130 0.74 6.52 6.86
CA ALA A 130 -0.52 5.83 6.63
C ALA A 130 -0.56 4.47 7.36
N GLY A 131 0.50 3.67 7.24
CA GLY A 131 0.64 2.41 7.97
C GLY A 131 0.58 2.61 9.49
N GLY A 132 1.25 3.65 10.00
CA GLY A 132 1.20 4.02 11.43
C GLY A 132 -0.21 4.36 11.91
N VAL A 133 -0.95 5.20 11.15
CA VAL A 133 -2.34 5.56 11.49
C VAL A 133 -3.25 4.32 11.50
N ILE A 134 -3.11 3.42 10.53
CA ILE A 134 -3.91 2.18 10.48
C ILE A 134 -3.62 1.28 11.68
N LEU A 135 -2.35 1.15 12.08
CA LEU A 135 -2.00 0.36 13.26
C LEU A 135 -2.52 0.98 14.58
N ILE A 136 -2.58 2.31 14.67
CA ILE A 136 -3.23 2.98 15.80
C ILE A 136 -4.73 2.64 15.83
N ILE A 137 -5.41 2.66 14.68
CA ILE A 137 -6.83 2.26 14.58
C ILE A 137 -7.01 0.80 15.01
N VAL A 138 -6.13 -0.11 14.55
CA VAL A 138 -6.13 -1.51 14.98
C VAL A 138 -5.97 -1.63 16.49
N PHE A 139 -5.05 -0.87 17.09
CA PHE A 139 -4.87 -0.86 18.55
C PHE A 139 -6.12 -0.39 19.30
N MET A 140 -6.83 0.62 18.78
CA MET A 140 -8.10 1.08 19.35
C MET A 140 -9.19 0.00 19.28
N LEU A 141 -9.29 -0.71 18.14
CA LEU A 141 -10.25 -1.80 17.96
C LEU A 141 -9.96 -2.99 18.88
N VAL A 142 -8.70 -3.38 19.04
CA VAL A 142 -8.29 -4.50 19.90
C VAL A 142 -8.59 -4.22 21.37
N ASN A 143 -8.35 -2.99 21.83
CA ASN A 143 -8.62 -2.59 23.22
C ASN A 143 -10.10 -2.28 23.49
N GLN A 144 -11.00 -2.53 22.53
CA GLN A 144 -12.43 -2.23 22.63
C GLN A 144 -12.75 -0.76 22.97
N SER A 145 -11.81 0.17 22.72
CA SER A 145 -12.10 1.60 22.90
C SER A 145 -13.08 2.10 21.84
N VAL A 146 -13.16 1.39 20.71
CA VAL A 146 -14.14 1.61 19.64
C VAL A 146 -14.80 0.27 19.34
N ALA A 147 -16.09 0.16 19.65
CA ALA A 147 -16.88 -1.06 19.41
C ALA A 147 -17.82 -0.86 18.22
N ILE A 148 -17.78 -1.78 17.26
CA ILE A 148 -18.75 -1.85 16.16
C ILE A 148 -20.01 -2.54 16.71
N GLN A 149 -21.16 -1.87 16.69
CA GLN A 149 -22.44 -2.51 17.01
C GLN A 149 -22.86 -3.49 15.91
N ASP A 150 -23.81 -4.37 16.23
CA ASP A 150 -24.30 -5.40 15.32
C ASP A 150 -24.70 -4.80 13.96
N ILE A 151 -24.27 -5.46 12.88
CA ILE A 151 -24.62 -5.07 11.51
C ILE A 151 -25.93 -5.77 11.18
N ILE A 152 -27.00 -4.98 11.01
CA ILE A 152 -28.33 -5.49 10.71
C ILE A 152 -28.54 -5.40 9.19
N PHE A 153 -28.47 -6.55 8.51
CA PHE A 153 -28.83 -6.61 7.11
C PHE A 153 -30.33 -6.84 6.99
N ASN A 154 -31.04 -5.80 6.55
CA ASN A 154 -32.47 -5.88 6.27
C ASN A 154 -32.70 -6.03 4.76
N LEU A 155 -32.56 -7.25 4.24
CA LEU A 155 -32.90 -7.61 2.85
C LEU A 155 -34.31 -8.21 2.80
N GLY A 156 -35.32 -7.34 2.91
CA GLY A 156 -36.72 -7.72 2.77
C GLY A 156 -37.21 -8.64 3.90
N ALA A 157 -37.51 -9.90 3.59
CA ALA A 157 -38.09 -10.86 4.54
C ALA A 157 -37.06 -11.59 5.42
N ILE A 158 -35.75 -11.38 5.17
CA ILE A 158 -34.67 -12.03 5.92
C ILE A 158 -33.88 -10.95 6.64
N VAL A 159 -33.97 -10.94 7.97
CA VAL A 159 -33.09 -10.16 8.83
C VAL A 159 -31.93 -11.05 9.23
N SER A 160 -30.75 -10.79 8.68
CA SER A 160 -29.51 -11.43 9.11
C SER A 160 -28.68 -10.46 9.95
N ASN A 161 -28.34 -10.89 11.16
CA ASN A 161 -27.50 -10.13 12.06
C ASN A 161 -26.10 -10.73 12.05
N ILE A 162 -25.10 -9.95 11.64
CA ILE A 162 -23.71 -10.32 11.85
C ILE A 162 -23.35 -9.87 13.27
N PRO A 163 -22.94 -10.79 14.17
CA PRO A 163 -22.52 -10.43 15.52
C PRO A 163 -21.40 -9.39 15.47
N SER A 164 -21.51 -8.35 16.28
CA SER A 164 -20.50 -7.30 16.50
C SER A 164 -19.09 -7.85 16.70
N LEU A 165 -18.95 -8.97 17.42
CA LEU A 165 -17.65 -9.64 17.63
C LEU A 165 -17.05 -10.18 16.33
N ALA A 166 -17.87 -10.78 15.45
CA ALA A 166 -17.41 -11.30 14.17
C ALA A 166 -17.05 -10.16 13.21
N GLY A 167 -17.86 -9.09 13.16
CA GLY A 167 -17.58 -7.92 12.30
C GLY A 167 -16.30 -7.17 12.72
N SER A 168 -16.13 -6.93 14.02
CA SER A 168 -14.96 -6.22 14.56
C SER A 168 -13.67 -7.03 14.42
N THR A 169 -13.68 -8.33 14.68
CA THR A 169 -12.51 -9.20 14.49
C THR A 169 -12.08 -9.27 13.03
N LEU A 170 -13.02 -9.42 12.11
CA LEU A 170 -12.75 -9.48 10.67
C LEU A 170 -12.16 -8.16 10.16
N LEU A 171 -12.74 -7.02 10.55
CA LEU A 171 -12.19 -5.69 10.22
C LEU A 171 -10.78 -5.51 10.78
N THR A 172 -10.56 -5.91 12.04
CA THR A 172 -9.26 -5.77 12.70
C THR A 172 -8.17 -6.57 11.99
N ILE A 173 -8.46 -7.80 11.56
CA ILE A 173 -7.51 -8.64 10.81
C ILE A 173 -7.18 -7.99 9.46
N ILE A 174 -8.18 -7.51 8.72
CA ILE A 174 -7.98 -6.84 7.43
C ILE A 174 -7.11 -5.59 7.60
N LEU A 175 -7.44 -4.73 8.56
CA LEU A 175 -6.69 -3.50 8.83
C LEU A 175 -5.26 -3.81 9.30
N PHE A 176 -5.06 -4.87 10.09
CA PHE A 176 -3.73 -5.29 10.52
C PHE A 176 -2.86 -5.72 9.33
N ILE A 177 -3.37 -6.62 8.48
CA ILE A 177 -2.62 -7.07 7.29
C ILE A 177 -2.34 -5.90 6.34
N PHE A 178 -3.32 -5.02 6.16
CA PHE A 178 -3.15 -3.82 5.34
C PHE A 178 -2.07 -2.89 5.92
N GLY A 179 -2.12 -2.59 7.22
CA GLY A 179 -1.11 -1.77 7.90
C GLY A 179 0.31 -2.32 7.78
N VAL A 180 0.48 -3.63 7.97
CA VAL A 180 1.79 -4.29 7.80
C VAL A 180 2.27 -4.21 6.34
N THR A 181 1.38 -4.42 5.37
CA THR A 181 1.72 -4.32 3.95
C THR A 181 2.21 -2.91 3.60
N LEU A 182 1.57 -1.87 4.15
CA LEU A 182 1.99 -0.48 3.93
C LEU A 182 3.38 -0.19 4.49
N LEU A 183 3.70 -0.71 5.68
CA LEU A 183 5.02 -0.56 6.27
C LEU A 183 6.10 -1.26 5.44
N ILE A 184 5.85 -2.48 4.97
CA ILE A 184 6.78 -3.21 4.09
C ILE A 184 7.01 -2.42 2.79
N CYS A 185 5.97 -1.83 2.22
CA CYS A 185 6.09 -0.99 1.03
C CYS A 185 6.88 0.30 1.29
N GLY A 186 6.65 0.95 2.43
CA GLY A 186 7.43 2.10 2.88
C GLY A 186 8.91 1.74 3.04
N MET A 187 9.22 0.58 3.64
CA MET A 187 10.61 0.10 3.80
C MET A 187 11.29 -0.16 2.46
N LEU A 188 10.60 -0.79 1.52
CA LEU A 188 11.15 -1.11 0.19
C LEU A 188 11.35 0.15 -0.66
N SER A 189 10.39 1.08 -0.64
CA SER A 189 10.53 2.36 -1.34
C SER A 189 11.69 3.18 -0.79
N TRP A 190 11.88 3.19 0.53
CA TRP A 190 13.05 3.81 1.18
C TRP A 190 14.37 3.14 0.79
N TYR A 191 14.44 1.80 0.85
CA TYR A 191 15.64 1.05 0.48
C TYR A 191 16.05 1.32 -0.97
N ARG A 192 15.08 1.29 -1.90
CA ARG A 192 15.31 1.63 -3.31
C ARG A 192 15.80 3.06 -3.49
N ASN A 193 15.27 3.99 -2.71
CA ASN A 193 15.70 5.38 -2.78
C ASN A 193 17.16 5.55 -2.33
N LYS A 194 17.60 4.74 -1.36
CA LYS A 194 19.00 4.67 -0.92
C LYS A 194 19.90 4.03 -2.00
N GLU A 195 19.46 2.96 -2.66
CA GLU A 195 20.20 2.36 -3.79
C GLU A 195 20.43 3.40 -4.90
N ILE A 196 19.41 4.16 -5.28
CA ILE A 196 19.51 5.20 -6.33
C ILE A 196 20.54 6.28 -5.96
N LYS A 197 20.53 6.75 -4.70
CA LYS A 197 21.49 7.74 -4.21
C LYS A 197 22.92 7.19 -4.16
N SER A 198 23.09 5.90 -3.85
CA SER A 198 24.41 5.25 -3.80
C SER A 198 25.04 5.04 -5.18
N LEU A 199 24.22 4.94 -6.23
CA LEU A 199 24.66 4.81 -7.62
C LEU A 199 25.17 6.13 -8.24
N GLY A 200 25.31 7.19 -7.44
CA GLY A 200 25.95 8.43 -7.88
C GLY A 200 25.05 9.38 -8.68
N ILE A 201 23.72 9.24 -8.53
CA ILE A 201 22.77 10.22 -9.04
C ILE A 201 22.32 11.19 -7.94
#